data_AF-A0A1Q7JN91-F1
#
_entry.id   AF-A0A1Q7JN91-F1
#
_cell.length_a   1.000
_cell.length_b   1.000
_cell.length_c   1.000
_cell.angle_alpha   90.00
_cell.angle_beta   90.00
_cell.angle_gamma   90.00
#
_symmetry.space_group_name_H-M   'P 1'
#
loop_
_entity.id
_entity.type
_entity.pdbx_description
1 polymer ?
#
loop_
_entity_poly.entity_id
_entity_poly.type
_entity_poly.pdbx_seq_one_letter_code
_entity_poly.pdbx_strand_id
1 'polypeptide(L)'
;MSYLAWACSAEGKGAERGLRRGAWYPVLETSDRFVVLDVNDIQVRFTRERLRFRAAPPSGWTVVQLSPEEATAEARAHGHPDTEVVRVYLVCPGCHSRYHLREVAPEVRCGECGNTYPVHSVTTA
;
A
#
# COMPACT_ATOMS: atom_id res chain seq x y z
N MET A 1 17.34 11.95 -7.49
CA MET A 1 16.10 12.72 -7.22
C MET A 1 15.76 12.56 -5.75
N SER A 2 15.72 13.65 -4.98
CA SER A 2 15.23 13.65 -3.61
C SER A 2 13.71 13.90 -3.63
N TYR A 3 12.92 12.93 -3.19
CA TYR A 3 11.48 13.12 -3.04
C TYR A 3 11.16 14.00 -1.83
N LEU A 4 10.06 14.75 -1.90
CA LEU A 4 9.67 15.69 -0.82
C LEU A 4 9.19 14.94 0.43
N ALA A 5 8.46 13.85 0.20
CA ALA A 5 7.84 13.00 1.20
C ALA A 5 7.33 11.73 0.52
N TRP A 6 6.64 10.89 1.28
CA TRP A 6 5.92 9.72 0.80
C TRP A 6 4.47 9.80 1.27
N ALA A 7 3.54 9.35 0.44
CA ALA A 7 2.12 9.35 0.78
C ALA A 7 1.42 8.03 0.42
N CYS A 8 0.43 7.66 1.22
CA CYS A 8 -0.44 6.52 0.95
C CYS A 8 -1.91 6.94 1.06
N SER A 9 -2.81 6.07 0.59
CA SER A 9 -4.24 6.28 0.78
C SER A 9 -4.63 6.35 2.26
N ALA A 10 -5.44 7.34 2.61
CA ALA A 10 -6.25 7.30 3.82
C ALA A 10 -7.40 6.32 3.57
N GLU A 11 -7.58 5.34 4.45
CA GLU A 11 -8.70 4.37 4.53
C GLU A 11 -9.65 4.33 3.32
N GLY A 12 -9.35 3.46 2.35
CA GLY A 12 -10.22 3.22 1.18
C GLY A 12 -10.28 4.35 0.14
N LYS A 13 -9.68 5.52 0.37
CA LYS A 13 -9.71 6.67 -0.56
C LYS A 13 -8.57 6.59 -1.58
N GLY A 14 -8.86 6.79 -2.86
CA GLY A 14 -7.84 6.88 -3.92
C GLY A 14 -7.64 5.61 -4.74
N ALA A 15 -8.33 4.51 -4.39
CA ALA A 15 -8.36 3.29 -5.21
C ALA A 15 -8.91 3.58 -6.62
N GLU A 16 -9.86 4.51 -6.74
CA GLU A 16 -10.46 4.94 -8.00
C GLU A 16 -9.45 5.60 -8.97
N ARG A 17 -8.29 6.01 -8.46
CA ARG A 17 -7.20 6.64 -9.21
C ARG A 17 -5.90 5.81 -9.15
N GLY A 18 -6.01 4.53 -8.83
CA GLY A 18 -4.89 3.59 -8.89
C GLY A 18 -4.01 3.52 -7.64
N LEU A 19 -4.35 4.22 -6.54
CA LEU A 19 -3.61 4.02 -5.29
C LEU A 19 -3.92 2.63 -4.74
N ARG A 20 -2.88 1.79 -4.67
CA ARG A 20 -2.98 0.50 -4.02
C ARG A 20 -3.04 0.70 -2.51
N ARG A 21 -4.04 0.10 -1.87
CA ARG A 21 -4.15 0.06 -0.40
C ARG A 21 -2.85 -0.50 0.20
N GLY A 22 -2.26 0.25 1.13
CA GLY A 22 -1.00 -0.11 1.81
C GLY A 22 0.28 0.28 1.06
N ALA A 23 0.21 0.77 -0.19
CA ALA A 23 1.39 1.25 -0.91
C ALA A 23 1.70 2.72 -0.54
N TRP A 24 2.98 3.05 -0.47
CA TRP A 24 3.48 4.41 -0.27
C TRP A 24 4.14 4.89 -1.55
N TYR A 25 3.70 6.04 -2.04
CA TYR A 25 4.15 6.63 -3.29
C TYR A 25 4.98 7.90 -3.02
N PRO A 26 6.02 8.17 -3.83
CA PRO A 26 6.76 9.40 -3.71
C PRO A 26 5.89 10.64 -3.98
N VAL A 27 6.08 11.68 -3.17
CA VAL A 27 5.47 12.99 -3.40
C VAL A 27 6.39 13.81 -4.31
N LEU A 28 5.89 14.17 -5.48
CA LEU A 28 6.58 15.01 -6.45
C LEU A 28 6.31 16.50 -6.18
N GLU A 29 5.06 16.84 -5.86
CA GLU A 29 4.63 18.20 -5.56
C GLU A 29 3.59 18.20 -4.42
N THR A 30 3.58 19.25 -3.62
CA THR A 30 2.59 19.42 -2.55
C THR A 30 2.18 20.89 -2.41
N SER A 31 0.89 21.11 -2.18
CA SER A 31 0.32 22.38 -1.73
C SER A 31 -0.58 22.17 -0.50
N ASP A 32 -1.28 23.22 -0.10
CA ASP A 32 -2.34 23.21 0.92
C ASP A 32 -3.51 22.29 0.54
N ARG A 33 -3.89 22.26 -0.74
CA ARG A 33 -5.07 21.56 -1.26
C ARG A 33 -4.75 20.27 -2.00
N PHE A 34 -3.66 20.24 -2.76
CA PHE A 34 -3.37 19.15 -3.67
C PHE A 34 -1.97 18.58 -3.46
N VAL A 35 -1.84 17.30 -3.82
CA VAL A 35 -0.57 16.58 -3.84
C VAL A 35 -0.47 15.81 -5.13
N VAL A 36 0.70 15.87 -5.76
CA VAL A 36 1.03 15.06 -6.95
C VAL A 36 1.93 13.92 -6.52
N LEU A 37 1.45 12.70 -6.74
CA LEU A 37 2.17 11.47 -6.44
C LEU A 37 2.73 10.87 -7.73
N ASP A 38 3.89 10.24 -7.61
CA ASP A 38 4.39 9.30 -8.61
C ASP A 38 3.75 7.93 -8.36
N VAL A 39 2.74 7.58 -9.15
CA VAL A 39 2.00 6.31 -9.06
C VAL A 39 2.46 5.40 -10.20
N ASN A 40 3.53 4.64 -9.96
CA ASN A 40 4.14 3.74 -10.94
C ASN A 40 4.52 4.47 -12.24
N ASP A 41 5.33 5.52 -12.13
CA ASP A 41 5.82 6.37 -13.23
C ASP A 41 4.74 7.26 -13.87
N ILE A 42 3.56 7.33 -13.26
CA ILE A 42 2.46 8.19 -13.68
C ILE A 42 2.22 9.26 -12.61
N GLN A 43 2.27 10.53 -13.01
CA GLN A 43 1.94 11.64 -12.11
C GLN A 43 0.43 11.73 -11.91
N VAL A 44 -0.05 11.53 -10.68
CA VAL A 44 -1.47 11.58 -10.35
C VAL A 44 -1.72 12.58 -9.23
N ARG A 45 -2.66 13.50 -9.47
CA ARG A 45 -3.06 14.53 -8.50
C ARG A 45 -4.21 14.04 -7.60
N PHE A 46 -4.04 14.23 -6.30
CA PHE A 46 -5.02 13.94 -5.25
C PHE A 46 -5.29 15.17 -4.41
N THR A 47 -6.44 15.20 -3.75
CA THR A 47 -6.70 16.15 -2.66
C THR A 47 -6.00 15.68 -1.39
N ARG A 48 -5.47 16.62 -0.61
CA ARG A 48 -4.61 16.30 0.55
C ARG A 48 -5.33 15.44 1.59
N GLU A 49 -6.64 15.63 1.79
CA GLU A 49 -7.44 14.88 2.77
C GLU A 49 -7.66 13.40 2.44
N ARG A 50 -7.30 12.98 1.21
CA ARG A 50 -7.32 11.56 0.81
C ARG A 50 -6.03 10.82 1.16
N LEU A 51 -5.00 11.52 1.63
CA LEU A 51 -3.66 10.99 1.79
C LEU A 51 -3.15 11.06 3.23
N ARG A 52 -2.31 10.10 3.59
CA ARG A 52 -1.46 10.13 4.78
C ARG A 52 -0.01 10.32 4.35
N PHE A 53 0.79 11.02 5.14
CA PHE A 53 2.15 11.44 4.77
C PHE A 53 3.20 10.91 5.75
N ARG A 54 4.42 10.69 5.25
CA ARG A 54 5.63 10.42 6.04
C ARG A 54 6.86 11.01 5.34
N ALA A 55 7.91 11.30 6.10
CA ALA A 55 9.12 11.94 5.57
C ALA A 55 10.02 10.98 4.76
N ALA A 56 10.26 9.78 5.28
CA ALA A 56 11.11 8.77 4.66
C ALA A 56 10.27 7.63 4.05
N PRO A 57 10.77 6.88 3.05
CA PRO A 57 10.07 5.68 2.56
C PRO A 57 9.79 4.66 3.68
N PRO A 58 8.81 3.77 3.49
CA PRO A 58 8.68 2.60 4.37
C PRO A 58 9.96 1.76 4.36
N SER A 59 10.49 1.49 5.56
CA SER A 59 11.67 0.65 5.79
C SER A 59 11.36 -0.85 5.81
N GLY A 60 10.07 -1.22 5.76
CA GLY A 60 9.57 -2.58 5.88
C GLY A 60 8.29 -2.77 5.08
N TRP A 61 7.84 -4.02 4.99
CA TRP A 61 6.55 -4.36 4.41
C TRP A 61 5.42 -3.63 5.13
N THR A 62 4.49 -3.07 4.37
CA THR A 62 3.24 -2.55 4.95
C THR A 62 2.26 -3.71 5.07
N VAL A 63 1.82 -4.02 6.29
CA VAL A 63 0.78 -5.02 6.53
C VAL A 63 -0.59 -4.38 6.35
N VAL A 64 -1.41 -4.97 5.49
CA VAL A 64 -2.81 -4.60 5.29
C VAL A 64 -3.67 -5.69 5.89
N GLN A 65 -4.48 -5.33 6.88
CA GLN A 65 -5.55 -6.15 7.41
C GLN A 65 -6.87 -5.61 6.90
N LEU A 66 -7.65 -6.47 6.26
CA LEU A 66 -8.98 -6.16 5.75
C LEU A 66 -10.02 -6.64 6.76
N SER A 67 -11.11 -5.87 6.91
CA SER A 67 -12.31 -6.41 7.53
C SER A 67 -12.88 -7.57 6.69
N PRO A 68 -13.72 -8.45 7.26
CA PRO A 68 -14.39 -9.49 6.49
C PRO A 68 -15.13 -8.95 5.25
N GLU A 69 -15.80 -7.81 5.41
CA GLU A 69 -16.55 -7.15 4.33
C GLU A 69 -15.63 -6.63 3.23
N GLU A 70 -14.52 -5.97 3.61
CA GLU A 70 -13.53 -5.47 2.65
C GLU A 70 -12.87 -6.60 1.86
N ALA A 71 -12.58 -7.71 2.54
CA ALA A 71 -11.95 -8.86 1.93
C ALA A 71 -12.93 -9.56 0.96
N THR A 72 -14.22 -9.69 1.30
CA THR A 72 -15.26 -10.17 0.39
C THR A 72 -15.46 -9.23 -0.81
N ALA A 73 -15.47 -7.90 -0.59
CA ALA A 73 -15.59 -6.93 -1.66
C ALA A 73 -14.39 -7.01 -2.64
N GLU A 74 -13.17 -7.18 -2.12
CA GLU A 74 -11.97 -7.35 -2.93
C GLU A 74 -12.01 -8.66 -3.74
N ALA A 75 -12.40 -9.79 -3.13
CA ALA A 75 -12.57 -11.06 -3.84
C ALA A 75 -13.57 -10.95 -5.00
N ARG A 76 -14.74 -10.33 -4.76
CA ARG A 76 -15.76 -10.09 -5.79
C ARG A 76 -15.27 -9.20 -6.92
N ALA A 77 -14.57 -8.10 -6.60
CA ALA A 77 -14.03 -7.19 -7.59
C ALA A 77 -13.00 -7.86 -8.52
N HIS A 78 -12.35 -8.93 -8.06
CA HIS A 78 -11.34 -9.68 -8.80
C HIS A 78 -11.82 -11.07 -9.27
N GLY A 79 -13.10 -11.41 -9.09
CA GLY A 79 -13.68 -12.67 -9.57
C GLY A 79 -13.24 -13.93 -8.82
N HIS A 80 -12.74 -13.79 -7.59
CA HIS A 80 -12.40 -14.92 -6.73
C HIS A 80 -13.63 -15.44 -5.97
N PRO A 81 -13.75 -16.76 -5.74
CA PRO A 81 -14.79 -17.31 -4.88
C PRO A 81 -14.64 -16.79 -3.44
N ASP A 82 -15.76 -16.58 -2.73
CA ASP A 82 -15.80 -16.07 -1.34
C ASP A 82 -15.00 -16.96 -0.35
N THR A 83 -14.63 -18.18 -0.74
CA THR A 83 -13.80 -19.11 0.05
C THR A 83 -12.30 -18.79 0.01
N GLU A 84 -11.82 -17.97 -0.94
CA GLU A 84 -10.40 -17.62 -1.12
C GLU A 84 -10.06 -16.21 -0.58
N VAL A 85 -10.94 -15.66 0.25
CA VAL A 85 -10.84 -14.28 0.75
C VAL A 85 -9.61 -14.08 1.65
N VAL A 86 -8.59 -13.41 1.11
CA VAL A 86 -7.38 -13.06 1.87
C VAL A 86 -7.62 -11.82 2.72
N ARG A 87 -7.60 -12.00 4.04
CA ARG A 87 -7.82 -10.91 5.01
C ARG A 87 -6.55 -10.15 5.38
N VAL A 88 -5.38 -10.73 5.14
CA VAL A 88 -4.10 -10.10 5.46
C VAL A 88 -3.13 -10.26 4.30
N TYR A 89 -2.56 -9.16 3.84
CA TYR A 89 -1.50 -9.18 2.85
C TYR A 89 -0.45 -8.11 3.15
N LEU A 90 0.74 -8.30 2.57
CA LEU A 90 1.84 -7.36 2.64
C LEU A 90 1.94 -6.55 1.35
N VAL A 91 2.42 -5.32 1.44
CA VAL A 91 2.76 -4.48 0.29
C VAL A 91 4.24 -4.12 0.31
N CYS A 92 4.92 -4.44 -0.79
CA CYS A 92 6.36 -4.25 -0.93
C CYS A 92 6.69 -2.74 -0.93
N PRO A 93 7.64 -2.29 -0.09
CA PRO A 93 8.04 -0.88 -0.07
C PRO A 93 8.83 -0.45 -1.32
N GLY A 94 9.42 -1.40 -2.06
CA GLY A 94 10.22 -1.11 -3.25
C GLY A 94 9.43 -1.08 -4.57
N CYS A 95 8.44 -1.97 -4.74
CA CYS A 95 7.73 -2.13 -6.01
C CYS A 95 6.20 -2.18 -5.89
N HIS A 96 5.66 -1.98 -4.69
CA HIS A 96 4.21 -1.96 -4.42
C HIS A 96 3.47 -3.29 -4.67
N SER A 97 4.17 -4.36 -5.03
CA SER A 97 3.58 -5.69 -5.23
C SER A 97 2.98 -6.24 -3.94
N ARG A 98 1.83 -6.91 -4.07
CA ARG A 98 1.19 -7.59 -2.94
C ARG A 98 1.82 -8.95 -2.71
N TYR A 99 1.96 -9.32 -1.45
CA TYR A 99 2.38 -10.64 -1.04
C TYR A 99 1.39 -11.20 -0.02
N HIS A 100 0.79 -12.35 -0.33
CA HIS A 100 -0.13 -13.02 0.58
C HIS A 100 0.67 -13.87 1.55
N LEU A 101 0.63 -13.50 2.84
CA LEU A 101 1.31 -14.24 3.90
C LEU A 101 0.70 -15.64 4.02
N ARG A 102 1.52 -16.68 3.82
CA ARG A 102 1.17 -18.04 4.22
C ARG A 102 1.64 -18.33 5.66
N GLU A 103 2.79 -17.80 6.03
CA GLU A 103 3.39 -17.89 7.36
C GLU A 103 4.07 -16.55 7.70
N VAL A 104 4.07 -16.16 8.98
CA VAL A 104 4.66 -14.89 9.43
C VAL A 104 6.16 -15.08 9.65
N ALA A 105 6.97 -14.60 8.69
CA ALA A 105 8.41 -14.46 8.85
C ALA A 105 8.76 -13.01 9.27
N PRO A 106 9.81 -12.80 10.08
CA PRO A 106 10.24 -11.46 10.49
C PRO A 106 10.79 -10.64 9.33
N GLU A 107 11.28 -11.29 8.27
CA GLU A 107 11.71 -10.68 7.02
C GLU A 107 11.19 -11.49 5.85
N VAL A 108 10.82 -10.81 4.76
CA VAL A 108 10.29 -11.45 3.56
C VAL A 108 10.98 -10.87 2.33
N ARG A 109 11.44 -11.76 1.44
CA ARG A 109 11.95 -11.40 0.11
C ARG A 109 10.79 -11.17 -0.85
N CYS A 110 10.79 -10.03 -1.54
CA CYS A 110 9.82 -9.77 -2.59
C CYS A 110 10.11 -10.63 -3.83
N GLY A 111 9.10 -11.35 -4.31
CA GLY A 111 9.22 -12.15 -5.54
C GLY A 111 9.37 -11.32 -6.81
N GLU A 112 8.92 -10.07 -6.80
CA GLU A 112 8.92 -9.19 -7.98
C GLU A 112 10.22 -8.39 -8.08
N CYS A 113 10.60 -7.64 -7.05
CA CYS A 113 11.82 -6.81 -7.08
C CYS A 113 13.06 -7.49 -6.48
N GLY A 114 12.92 -8.66 -5.85
CA GLY A 114 14.04 -9.41 -5.27
C GLY A 114 14.61 -8.88 -3.95
N ASN A 115 14.22 -7.68 -3.52
CA ASN A 115 14.69 -7.09 -2.26
C ASN A 115 14.05 -7.76 -1.04
N THR A 116 14.79 -7.77 0.08
CA THR A 116 14.31 -8.30 1.36
C THR A 116 14.04 -7.15 2.31
N TYR A 117 12.90 -7.19 2.98
CA TYR A 117 12.48 -6.17 3.93
C TYR A 117 11.92 -6.81 5.20
N PRO A 118 12.05 -6.15 6.36
CA PRO A 118 11.41 -6.59 7.59
C PRO A 118 9.88 -6.49 7.48
N VAL A 119 9.19 -7.42 8.12
CA VAL A 119 7.75 -7.36 8.37
C VAL A 119 7.58 -6.84 9.79
N HIS A 120 7.28 -5.56 9.92
CA HIS A 120 6.92 -5.00 11.23
C HIS A 120 5.55 -5.57 11.61
N SER A 121 5.49 -6.28 12.74
CA SER A 121 4.24 -6.87 13.23
C SER A 121 3.15 -5.80 13.34
N VAL A 122 1.93 -6.15 12.96
CA VAL A 122 0.76 -5.35 13.38
C VAL A 122 0.63 -5.60 14.87
N THR A 123 0.81 -4.56 15.68
CA THR A 123 0.42 -4.62 17.09
C THR A 123 -1.08 -4.90 17.13
N THR A 124 -1.45 -6.14 17.40
CA THR A 124 -2.82 -6.48 17.79
C THR A 124 -3.04 -5.79 19.14
N ALA A 125 -3.75 -4.65 19.11
CA ALA A 125 -4.30 -4.04 20.32
C ALA A 125 -5.54 -4.82 20.77
#